data_AF-A0A920HXC8-F1
#
_entry.id   AF-A0A920HXC8-F1
#
_cell.length_a   1.000
_cell.length_b   1.000
_cell.length_c   1.000
_cell.angle_alpha   90.00
_cell.angle_beta   90.00
_cell.angle_gamma   90.00
#
_symmetry.space_group_name_H-M   'P 1'
#
loop_
_entity.id
_entity.type
_entity.pdbx_description
1 polymer ?
#
loop_
_entity_poly.entity_id
_entity_poly.type
_entity_poly.pdbx_seq_one_letter_code
_entity_poly.pdbx_strand_id
1 'polypeptide(L)' 'MNELKAETIINAGIRIAEKNLTSAYIVKRGDEQAGAIFVKIDTLDGFCQTFFTKYQI' A
#
# COMPACT_ATOMS: atom_id res chain seq x y z
N MET A 1 -8.77 -15.79 14.49
CA MET A 1 -7.84 -14.69 14.20
C MET A 1 -8.25 -14.12 12.84
N ASN A 2 -8.78 -12.90 12.79
CA ASN A 2 -9.37 -12.37 11.56
C ASN A 2 -8.26 -11.72 10.73
N GLU A 3 -7.57 -12.52 9.92
CA GLU A 3 -6.51 -12.02 9.05
C GLU A 3 -7.14 -11.11 7.98
N LEU A 4 -6.67 -9.86 7.93
CA LEU A 4 -7.16 -8.88 6.99
C LEU A 4 -6.56 -9.18 5.61
N LYS A 5 -7.40 -9.33 4.59
CA LYS A 5 -6.95 -9.52 3.22
C LYS A 5 -6.06 -8.37 2.76
N ALA A 6 -5.01 -8.70 2.01
CA ALA A 6 -4.09 -7.71 1.43
C ALA A 6 -4.84 -6.62 0.62
N GLU A 7 -5.84 -7.02 -0.17
CA GLU A 7 -6.65 -6.07 -0.94
C GLU A 7 -7.41 -5.06 -0.07
N THR A 8 -7.93 -5.49 1.08
CA THR A 8 -8.63 -4.60 2.02
C THR A 8 -7.69 -3.53 2.57
N ILE A 9 -6.44 -3.91 2.88
CA ILE A 9 -5.41 -2.97 3.36
C ILE A 9 -5.07 -1.94 2.28
N ILE A 10 -4.88 -2.40 1.03
CA ILE A 10 -4.57 -1.52 -0.10
C ILE A 10 -5.69 -0.50 -0.34
N ASN A 11 -6.94 -0.98 -0.40
CA ASN A 11 -8.10 -0.11 -0.63
C ASN A 11 -8.30 0.92 0.49
N ALA A 12 -8.07 0.53 1.75
CA ALA A 12 -8.08 1.47 2.87
C ALA A 12 -6.97 2.51 2.75
N GLY A 13 -5.75 2.09 2.37
CA GLY A 13 -4.61 2.97 2.16
C GLY A 13 -4.85 4.03 1.08
N ILE A 14 -5.41 3.63 -0.08
CA ILE A 14 -5.76 4.55 -1.16
C ILE A 14 -6.79 5.58 -0.68
N ARG A 15 -7.86 5.14 0.01
CA ARG A 15 -8.88 6.06 0.56
C ARG A 15 -8.31 7.05 1.55
N ILE A 16 -7.36 6.63 2.40
CA ILE A 16 -6.69 7.54 3.35
C ILE A 16 -5.82 8.55 2.59
N ALA A 17 -5.10 8.13 1.56
CA ALA A 17 -4.30 9.03 0.73
C ALA A 17 -5.17 10.07 0.01
N GLU A 18 -6.27 9.64 -0.62
CA GLU A 18 -7.24 10.52 -1.28
C GLU A 18 -7.84 11.55 -0.31
N LYS A 19 -8.21 11.11 0.92
CA LYS A 19 -8.69 12.01 1.97
C LYS A 19 -7.66 13.09 2.35
N ASN A 20 -6.37 12.77 2.26
CA ASN A 20 -5.27 13.68 2.54
C ASN A 20 -4.78 14.43 1.28
N LEU A 21 -5.53 14.41 0.18
CA LEU A 21 -5.20 15.08 -1.09
C LEU A 21 -3.91 14.56 -1.75
N THR A 22 -3.52 13.32 -1.43
CA THR A 22 -2.36 12.64 -2.03
C THR A 22 -2.85 11.67 -3.09
N SER A 23 -2.28 11.73 -4.29
CA SER A 23 -2.56 10.74 -5.34
C SER A 23 -1.97 9.38 -4.95
N ALA A 24 -2.80 8.34 -4.99
CA ALA A 24 -2.39 6.96 -4.77
C ALA A 24 -3.07 6.06 -5.81
N TYR A 25 -2.30 5.12 -6.36
CA TYR A 25 -2.80 4.19 -7.37
C TYR A 25 -1.99 2.89 -7.32
N ILE A 26 -2.59 1.82 -7.85
CA ILE A 26 -1.97 0.51 -7.91
C ILE A 26 -1.11 0.42 -9.17
N VAL A 27 0.19 0.19 -9.00
CA VAL A 27 1.13 -0.03 -10.11
C VAL A 27 1.18 -1.50 -10.52
N LYS A 28 1.08 -2.42 -9.55
CA LYS A 28 1.10 -3.87 -9.77
C LYS A 28 0.19 -4.57 -8.77
N ARG A 29 -0.60 -5.54 -9.22
CA ARG A 29 -1.43 -6.40 -8.37
C ARG A 29 -0.75 -7.76 -8.14
N GLY A 30 -0.87 -8.26 -6.91
CA GLY A 30 -0.46 -9.60 -6.49
C GLY A 30 -1.65 -10.38 -5.93
N ASP A 31 -1.39 -11.33 -5.03
CA ASP A 31 -2.45 -12.11 -4.37
C ASP A 31 -3.32 -11.23 -3.45
N GLU A 32 -4.64 -11.33 -3.60
CA GLU A 32 -5.61 -10.49 -2.88
C GLU A 32 -5.75 -10.86 -1.39
N GLN A 33 -5.49 -12.12 -1.04
CA GLN A 33 -5.69 -12.62 0.32
C GLN A 33 -4.44 -12.40 1.17
N ALA A 34 -3.28 -12.84 0.69
CA ALA A 34 -2.04 -12.90 1.47
C ALA A 34 -0.82 -12.35 0.72
N GLY A 35 -1.02 -11.55 -0.34
CA GLY A 35 0.07 -10.98 -1.13
C GLY A 35 0.90 -9.94 -0.36
N ALA A 36 2.20 -9.91 -0.67
CA ALA A 36 3.10 -8.88 -0.16
C ALA A 36 2.70 -7.50 -0.71
N ILE A 37 2.63 -6.51 0.18
CA ILE A 37 2.30 -5.12 -0.15
C ILE A 37 3.59 -4.30 -0.18
N PHE A 38 3.81 -3.61 -1.30
CA PHE A 38 4.88 -2.63 -1.46
C PHE A 38 4.25 -1.25 -1.69
N VAL A 39 4.79 -0.24 -1.00
CA VAL A 39 4.33 1.15 -1.12
C VAL A 39 5.50 2.02 -1.50
N LYS A 40 5.38 2.71 -2.63
CA LYS A 40 6.33 3.72 -3.08
C LYS A 40 5.73 5.10 -2.81
N ILE A 41 6.49 5.97 -2.15
CA ILE A 41 6.12 7.37 -1.91
C ILE A 41 7.10 8.23 -2.70
N ASP A 42 6.59 8.90 -3.73
CA ASP A 42 7.32 9.90 -4.50
C ASP A 42 7.03 11.28 -3.89
N THR A 43 8.09 12.02 -3.55
CA THR A 43 8.00 13.35 -2.94
C THR A 43 8.41 14.44 -3.96
N LEU A 44 7.85 15.65 -3.82
CA LEU A 44 8.08 16.74 -4.78
C LEU A 44 9.50 17.34 -4.73
N ASP A 45 10.26 16.99 -3.70
CA ASP A 45 11.69 17.34 -3.55
C ASP A 45 12.61 16.43 -4.38
N GLY A 46 12.05 15.53 -5.20
CA GLY A 46 12.81 14.65 -6.09
C GLY A 46 13.31 13.38 -5.43
N PHE A 47 12.89 13.11 -4.19
CA PHE A 47 13.21 11.86 -3.49
C PHE A 47 12.07 10.84 -3.59
N CYS A 48 12.41 9.59 -3.28
CA CYS A 48 11.46 8.50 -3.23
C CYS A 48 11.82 7.58 -2.06
N GLN A 49 10.80 7.11 -1.35
CA GLN A 49 10.93 6.08 -0.32
C GLN A 49 10.08 4.86 -0.66
N THR A 50 10.54 3.68 -0.26
CA THR A 50 9.81 2.43 -0.48
C THR A 50 9.66 1.68 0.83
N PHE A 51 8.43 1.26 1.12
CA PHE A 51 8.05 0.48 2.27
C PHE A 51 7.51 -0.87 1.83
N PHE A 52 7.67 -1.89 2.68
CA PHE A 52 7.14 -3.22 2.46
C PHE A 52 6.58 -3.77 3.77
N THR A 53 5.53 -4.58 3.67
CA THR A 53 5.02 -5.33 4.82
C THR A 53 6.06 -6.39 5.24
N LYS A 54 6.38 -6.42 6.54
CA LYS A 54 7.25 -7.45 7.13
C LYS A 54 6.39 -8.66 7.46
N TYR A 55 6.66 -9.80 6.83
CA TYR A 55 6.12 -11.07 7.31
C TYR A 55 6.83 -11.41 8.63
N GLN A 56 6.07 -11.53 9.73
CA GLN A 56 6.52 -12.31 10.88
C GLN A 56 6.13 -13.75 10.59
N ILE A 57 7.14 -14.58 10.32
CA ILE A 57 7.04 -16.05 10.34
C ILE A 57 7.27 -16.48 11.78
#